data_AF-A0A4Q1CHV4-F1
#
_entry.id   AF-A0A4Q1CHV4-F1
#
_cell.length_a   1.000
_cell.length_b   1.000
_cell.length_c   1.000
_cell.angle_alpha   90.00
_cell.angle_beta   90.00
_cell.angle_gamma   90.00
#
_symmetry.space_group_name_H-M   'P 1'
#
loop_
_entity.id
_entity.type
_entity.pdbx_description
1 polymer ?
#
loop_
_entity_poly.entity_id
_entity_poly.type
_entity_poly.pdbx_seq_one_letter_code
_entity_poly.pdbx_strand_id
1 'polypeptide(L)'
;MKLIFTICSLMLSVFTYAQEGDVVKGNRYYKEGNYEKAEEAYRKALEKKPTPVAGYNLGNTLYKREEIEKALKAFDEAIEATDDPALKTKALYNKAVLLHKNNRIPEAIAAYKQALRLSPNDEEVRKNLQIALRTQKQPEEKKKEQKKQQKPKEEKKKEQPKPQQPKPQKSKLTKKQAEQYLKALEQKEKELQEKVQKKTGAPNQPEKDW
;
A
#
# COMPACT_ATOMS: atom_id res chain seq x y z
N MET A 1 -17.80 -50.19 38.04
CA MET A 1 -17.86 -49.03 37.12
C MET A 1 -17.23 -47.74 37.67
N LYS A 2 -17.43 -47.36 38.95
CA LYS A 2 -16.81 -46.13 39.51
C LYS A 2 -15.27 -46.11 39.49
N LEU A 3 -14.61 -47.26 39.72
CA LEU A 3 -13.14 -47.38 39.77
C LEU A 3 -12.45 -47.14 38.40
N ILE A 4 -13.07 -47.57 37.30
CA ILE A 4 -12.56 -47.35 35.93
C ILE A 4 -12.69 -45.88 35.54
N PHE A 5 -13.79 -45.22 35.91
CA PHE A 5 -13.98 -43.78 35.67
C PHE A 5 -12.96 -42.92 36.44
N THR A 6 -12.64 -43.27 37.69
CA THR A 6 -11.61 -42.55 38.46
C THR A 6 -10.20 -42.76 37.91
N ILE A 7 -9.86 -43.96 37.42
CA ILE A 7 -8.55 -44.24 36.80
C ILE A 7 -8.43 -43.52 35.44
N CYS A 8 -9.48 -43.49 34.62
CA CYS A 8 -9.50 -42.68 33.39
C CYS A 8 -9.37 -41.19 33.69
N SER A 9 -10.06 -40.67 34.71
CA SER A 9 -9.97 -39.26 35.10
C SER A 9 -8.57 -38.87 35.59
N LEU A 10 -7.87 -39.76 36.30
CA LEU A 10 -6.49 -39.55 36.75
C LEU A 10 -5.48 -39.65 35.60
N MET A 11 -5.70 -40.55 34.63
CA MET A 11 -4.85 -40.63 33.44
C MET A 11 -4.98 -39.38 32.55
N LEU A 12 -6.20 -38.86 32.37
CA LEU A 12 -6.45 -37.64 31.61
C LEU A 12 -5.78 -36.41 32.23
N SER A 13 -5.80 -36.27 33.56
CA SER A 13 -5.19 -35.12 34.23
C SER A 13 -3.66 -35.16 34.15
N VAL A 14 -3.02 -36.31 34.40
CA VAL A 14 -1.55 -36.47 34.26
C VAL A 14 -1.11 -36.21 32.81
N PHE A 15 -1.92 -36.59 31.83
CA PHE A 15 -1.61 -36.38 30.41
C PHE A 15 -1.65 -34.90 30.00
N THR A 16 -2.54 -34.09 30.58
CA THR A 16 -2.55 -32.63 30.36
C THR A 16 -1.32 -31.93 30.92
N TYR A 17 -0.82 -32.33 32.10
CA TYR A 17 0.37 -31.73 32.70
C TYR A 17 1.65 -31.99 31.90
N ALA A 18 1.78 -33.19 31.31
CA ALA A 18 2.96 -33.57 30.54
C ALA A 18 3.12 -32.76 29.23
N GLN A 19 2.01 -32.28 28.66
CA GLN A 19 1.99 -31.45 27.46
C GLN A 19 2.39 -30.00 27.76
N GLU A 20 1.87 -29.45 28.86
CA GLU A 20 2.22 -28.12 29.33
C GLU A 20 3.73 -28.02 29.65
N GLY A 21 4.32 -29.10 30.13
CA GLY A 21 5.76 -29.20 30.40
C GLY A 21 6.66 -28.93 29.20
N ASP A 22 6.33 -29.42 28.00
CA ASP A 22 7.19 -29.23 26.82
C ASP A 22 7.02 -27.84 26.18
N VAL A 23 5.81 -27.28 26.19
CA VAL A 23 5.60 -25.88 25.78
C VAL A 23 6.32 -24.92 26.73
N VAL A 24 6.29 -25.17 28.05
CA VAL A 24 7.01 -24.36 29.04
C VAL A 24 8.53 -24.45 28.84
N LYS A 25 9.08 -25.65 28.55
CA LYS A 25 10.49 -25.80 28.17
C LYS A 25 10.83 -25.01 26.92
N GLY A 26 10.00 -25.12 25.88
CA GLY A 26 10.17 -24.37 24.63
C GLY A 26 10.19 -22.85 24.88
N ASN A 27 9.26 -22.35 25.69
CA ASN A 27 9.18 -20.94 26.07
C ASN A 27 10.45 -20.49 26.82
N ARG A 28 11.00 -21.34 27.70
CA ARG A 28 12.24 -21.05 28.41
C ARG A 28 13.43 -20.98 27.46
N TYR A 29 13.63 -21.99 26.61
CA TYR A 29 14.71 -21.98 25.63
C TYR A 29 14.62 -20.81 24.65
N TYR A 30 13.41 -20.44 24.25
CA TYR A 30 13.19 -19.26 23.40
C TYR A 30 13.65 -17.96 24.09
N LYS A 31 13.32 -17.78 25.38
CA LYS A 31 13.75 -16.61 26.17
C LYS A 31 15.27 -16.57 26.37
N GLU A 32 15.90 -17.73 26.49
CA GLU A 32 17.37 -17.86 26.56
C GLU A 32 18.06 -17.66 25.20
N GLY A 33 17.30 -17.54 24.11
CA GLY A 33 17.83 -17.42 22.74
C GLY A 33 18.31 -18.74 22.15
N ASN A 34 18.08 -19.87 22.81
CA ASN A 34 18.41 -21.20 22.28
C ASN A 34 17.26 -21.70 21.39
N TYR A 35 17.19 -21.18 20.18
CA TYR A 35 16.07 -21.42 19.28
C TYR A 35 16.03 -22.85 18.75
N GLU A 36 17.17 -23.54 18.64
CA GLU A 36 17.27 -24.95 18.30
C GLU A 36 16.53 -25.82 19.32
N LYS A 37 16.84 -25.66 20.62
CA LYS A 37 16.16 -26.42 21.68
C LYS A 37 14.71 -26.00 21.86
N ALA A 38 14.40 -24.73 21.62
CA ALA A 38 13.02 -24.25 21.62
C ALA A 38 12.19 -24.96 20.54
N GLU A 39 12.72 -25.06 19.32
CA GLU A 39 12.08 -25.76 18.21
C GLU A 39 11.85 -27.24 18.55
N GLU A 40 12.88 -27.94 19.05
CA GLU A 40 12.75 -29.34 19.46
C GLU A 40 11.62 -29.53 20.49
N ALA A 41 11.59 -28.67 21.52
CA ALA A 41 10.58 -28.73 22.56
C ALA A 41 9.16 -28.46 22.04
N TYR A 42 8.99 -27.46 21.16
CA TYR A 42 7.67 -27.18 20.57
C TYR A 42 7.22 -28.27 19.62
N ARG A 43 8.12 -28.85 18.81
CA ARG A 43 7.79 -30.00 17.94
C ARG A 43 7.34 -31.19 18.76
N LYS A 44 8.07 -31.52 19.84
CA LYS A 44 7.69 -32.58 20.77
C LYS A 44 6.32 -32.33 21.43
N ALA A 45 6.03 -31.07 21.79
CA ALA A 45 4.71 -30.70 22.31
C ALA A 45 3.60 -30.94 21.27
N LEU A 46 3.84 -30.55 20.01
CA LEU A 46 2.90 -30.72 18.90
C LEU A 46 2.70 -32.19 18.52
N GLU A 47 3.74 -33.03 18.57
CA GLU A 47 3.65 -34.47 18.34
C GLU A 47 2.75 -35.16 19.38
N LYS A 48 2.85 -34.75 20.64
CA LYS A 48 2.03 -35.29 21.73
C LYS A 48 0.57 -34.86 21.63
N LYS A 49 0.35 -33.55 21.43
CA LYS A 49 -0.97 -32.98 21.18
C LYS A 49 -0.80 -31.67 20.41
N PRO A 50 -1.27 -31.61 19.16
CA PRO A 50 -1.29 -30.37 18.40
C PRO A 50 -2.05 -29.28 19.15
N THR A 51 -1.45 -28.12 19.31
CA THR A 51 -2.13 -26.93 19.84
C THR A 51 -1.75 -25.70 19.04
N PRO A 52 -2.69 -24.76 18.85
CA PRO A 52 -2.38 -23.52 18.13
C PRO A 52 -1.30 -22.69 18.82
N VAL A 53 -1.26 -22.69 20.16
CA VAL A 53 -0.25 -21.95 20.94
C VAL A 53 1.16 -22.50 20.68
N ALA A 54 1.34 -23.82 20.70
CA ALA A 54 2.64 -24.42 20.39
C ALA A 54 3.04 -24.19 18.92
N GLY A 55 2.08 -24.25 17.98
CA GLY A 55 2.32 -23.94 16.57
C GLY A 55 2.74 -22.49 16.34
N TYR A 56 2.05 -21.55 16.99
CA TYR A 56 2.41 -20.12 16.97
C TYR A 56 3.82 -19.88 17.53
N ASN A 57 4.16 -20.51 18.65
CA ASN A 57 5.49 -20.40 19.25
C ASN A 57 6.57 -21.05 18.40
N LEU A 58 6.27 -22.17 17.74
CA LEU A 58 7.15 -22.79 16.74
C LEU A 58 7.39 -21.83 15.56
N GLY A 59 6.36 -21.17 15.04
CA GLY A 59 6.49 -20.16 13.99
C GLY A 59 7.41 -19.01 14.40
N ASN A 60 7.24 -18.47 15.61
CA ASN A 60 8.13 -17.45 16.16
C ASN A 60 9.58 -17.93 16.29
N THR A 61 9.78 -19.20 16.67
CA THR A 61 11.11 -19.81 16.82
C THR A 61 11.79 -19.97 15.47
N LEU A 62 11.10 -20.53 14.49
CA LEU A 62 11.58 -20.69 13.12
C LEU A 62 11.91 -19.33 12.49
N TYR A 63 11.11 -18.30 12.79
CA TYR A 63 11.41 -16.95 12.36
C TYR A 63 12.75 -16.44 12.95
N LYS A 64 13.01 -16.68 14.24
CA LYS A 64 14.30 -16.32 14.85
C LYS A 64 15.49 -17.09 14.27
N ARG A 65 15.24 -18.26 13.69
CA ARG A 65 16.23 -19.06 12.95
C ARG A 65 16.32 -18.72 11.46
N GLU A 66 15.62 -17.68 11.00
CA GLU A 66 15.57 -17.27 9.59
C GLU A 66 15.02 -18.37 8.64
N GLU A 67 14.28 -19.34 9.18
CA GLU A 67 13.64 -20.43 8.45
C GLU A 67 12.26 -20.00 7.94
N ILE A 68 12.28 -19.06 6.99
CA ILE A 68 11.13 -18.22 6.60
C ILE A 68 9.90 -19.04 6.20
N GLU A 69 10.03 -19.95 5.24
CA GLU A 69 8.87 -20.71 4.73
C GLU A 69 8.32 -21.68 5.78
N LYS A 70 9.19 -22.25 6.62
CA LYS A 70 8.75 -23.11 7.74
C LYS A 70 8.00 -22.29 8.78
N ALA A 71 8.46 -21.07 9.07
CA ALA A 71 7.80 -20.17 10.01
C ALA A 71 6.42 -19.74 9.49
N LEU A 72 6.31 -19.39 8.20
CA LEU A 72 5.02 -19.06 7.56
C LEU A 72 4.04 -20.23 7.65
N LYS A 73 4.50 -21.45 7.33
CA LYS A 73 3.68 -22.66 7.46
C LYS A 73 3.19 -22.87 8.89
N ALA A 74 4.08 -22.76 9.88
CA ALA A 74 3.71 -22.92 11.28
C ALA A 74 2.71 -21.85 11.76
N PHE A 75 2.82 -20.61 11.27
CA PHE A 75 1.80 -19.58 11.54
C PHE A 75 0.46 -19.92 10.89
N ASP A 76 0.45 -20.41 9.65
CA ASP A 76 -0.78 -20.80 8.96
C ASP A 76 -1.50 -21.95 9.66
N GLU A 77 -0.76 -23.01 10.04
CA GLU A 77 -1.30 -24.11 10.83
C GLU A 77 -1.89 -23.63 12.17
N ALA A 78 -1.22 -22.68 12.85
CA ALA A 78 -1.74 -22.09 14.09
C ALA A 78 -2.99 -21.23 13.88
N ILE A 79 -3.06 -20.47 12.79
CA ILE A 79 -4.22 -19.64 12.41
C ILE A 79 -5.43 -20.54 12.10
N GLU A 80 -5.23 -21.62 11.35
CA GLU A 80 -6.29 -22.55 10.97
C GLU A 80 -6.81 -23.34 12.18
N ALA A 81 -5.92 -23.72 13.11
CA ALA A 81 -6.29 -24.54 14.26
C ALA A 81 -6.94 -23.76 15.43
N THR A 82 -6.96 -22.42 15.40
CA THR A 82 -7.49 -21.62 16.51
C THR A 82 -8.81 -20.91 16.20
N ASP A 83 -9.73 -20.98 17.16
CA ASP A 83 -10.93 -20.16 17.22
C ASP A 83 -10.76 -18.91 18.10
N ASP A 84 -9.64 -18.78 18.84
CA ASP A 84 -9.34 -17.60 19.66
C ASP A 84 -8.97 -16.41 18.77
N PRO A 85 -9.79 -15.34 18.72
CA PRO A 85 -9.51 -14.17 17.90
C PRO A 85 -8.20 -13.47 18.31
N ALA A 86 -7.83 -13.51 19.58
CA ALA A 86 -6.61 -12.84 20.06
C ALA A 86 -5.36 -13.57 19.56
N LEU A 87 -5.31 -14.90 19.69
CA LEU A 87 -4.21 -15.70 19.14
C LEU A 87 -4.16 -15.61 17.61
N LYS A 88 -5.31 -15.70 16.93
CA LYS A 88 -5.39 -15.55 15.47
C LYS A 88 -4.85 -14.19 15.01
N THR A 89 -5.21 -13.11 15.70
CA THR A 89 -4.69 -11.76 15.43
C THR A 89 -3.16 -11.69 15.59
N LYS A 90 -2.61 -12.23 16.69
CA LYS A 90 -1.16 -12.27 16.94
C LYS A 90 -0.40 -13.07 15.89
N ALA A 91 -0.95 -14.22 15.47
CA ALA A 91 -0.33 -15.06 14.44
C ALA A 91 -0.35 -14.37 13.07
N LEU A 92 -1.47 -13.76 12.68
CA LEU A 92 -1.59 -12.98 11.44
C LEU A 92 -0.64 -11.77 11.43
N TYR A 93 -0.52 -11.07 12.55
CA TYR A 93 0.41 -9.97 12.70
C TYR A 93 1.87 -10.43 12.51
N ASN A 94 2.31 -11.48 13.21
CA ASN A 94 3.68 -11.99 13.09
C ASN A 94 3.97 -12.54 11.69
N LYS A 95 3.00 -13.24 11.07
CA LYS A 95 3.08 -13.65 9.66
C LYS A 95 3.28 -12.45 8.74
N ALA A 96 2.51 -11.37 8.94
CA ALA A 96 2.62 -10.16 8.14
C ALA A 96 3.97 -9.44 8.30
N VAL A 97 4.50 -9.38 9.53
CA VAL A 97 5.84 -8.82 9.82
C VAL A 97 6.93 -9.63 9.11
N LEU A 98 6.85 -10.96 9.17
CA LEU A 98 7.78 -11.85 8.48
C LEU A 98 7.74 -11.64 6.96
N LEU A 99 6.54 -11.68 6.37
CA LEU A 99 6.35 -11.44 4.94
C LEU A 99 6.89 -10.07 4.51
N HIS A 100 6.67 -9.03 5.32
CA HIS A 100 7.17 -7.69 5.03
C HIS A 100 8.70 -7.63 5.03
N LYS A 101 9.35 -8.22 6.05
CA LYS A 101 10.81 -8.28 6.13
C LYS A 101 11.43 -9.08 4.98
N ASN A 102 10.70 -10.05 4.47
CA ASN A 102 11.09 -10.88 3.33
C ASN A 102 10.62 -10.33 1.97
N ASN A 103 10.26 -9.04 1.92
CA ASN A 103 9.85 -8.33 0.70
C ASN A 103 8.64 -8.93 -0.03
N ARG A 104 7.87 -9.81 0.63
CA ARG A 104 6.58 -10.36 0.18
C ARG A 104 5.46 -9.37 0.52
N ILE A 105 5.61 -8.13 0.06
CA ILE A 105 4.80 -6.96 0.48
C ILE A 105 3.29 -7.15 0.24
N PRO A 106 2.81 -7.67 -0.91
CA PRO A 106 1.37 -7.87 -1.13
C PRO A 106 0.74 -8.84 -0.12
N GLU A 107 1.45 -9.91 0.22
CA GLU A 107 1.00 -10.92 1.17
C GLU A 107 1.00 -10.38 2.60
N ALA A 108 2.03 -9.59 2.96
CA ALA A 108 2.08 -8.89 4.24
C ALA A 108 0.87 -7.97 4.44
N ILE A 109 0.52 -7.19 3.41
CA ILE A 109 -0.67 -6.31 3.42
C ILE A 109 -1.95 -7.12 3.63
N ALA A 110 -2.09 -8.26 2.97
CA ALA A 110 -3.26 -9.13 3.13
C ALA A 110 -3.38 -9.65 4.57
N ALA A 111 -2.28 -10.12 5.16
CA ALA A 111 -2.24 -10.62 6.53
C ALA A 111 -2.51 -9.50 7.57
N TYR A 112 -1.94 -8.30 7.41
CA TYR A 112 -2.27 -7.16 8.29
C TYR A 112 -3.75 -6.77 8.21
N LYS A 113 -4.35 -6.78 7.00
CA LYS A 113 -5.79 -6.52 6.84
C LYS A 113 -6.64 -7.59 7.51
N GLN A 114 -6.23 -8.86 7.46
CA GLN A 114 -6.91 -9.93 8.19
C GLN A 114 -6.82 -9.72 9.71
N ALA A 115 -5.64 -9.34 10.24
CA ALA A 115 -5.49 -9.03 11.66
C ALA A 115 -6.39 -7.86 12.09
N LEU A 116 -6.47 -6.77 11.32
CA LEU A 116 -7.36 -5.64 11.63
C LEU A 116 -8.85 -5.96 11.52
N ARG A 117 -9.25 -6.98 10.75
CA ARG A 117 -10.65 -7.44 10.76
C ARG A 117 -11.04 -8.08 12.09
N LEU A 118 -10.08 -8.69 12.79
CA LEU A 118 -10.29 -9.30 14.10
C LEU A 118 -10.09 -8.29 15.24
N SER A 119 -9.14 -7.36 15.09
CA SER A 119 -8.86 -6.29 16.05
C SER A 119 -8.78 -4.93 15.34
N PRO A 120 -9.93 -4.25 15.10
CA PRO A 120 -9.97 -3.01 14.33
C PRO A 120 -9.21 -1.83 14.95
N ASN A 121 -9.03 -1.86 16.27
CA ASN A 121 -8.41 -0.81 17.06
C ASN A 121 -6.92 -1.06 17.36
N ASP A 122 -6.32 -2.07 16.73
CA ASP A 122 -4.89 -2.36 16.89
C ASP A 122 -4.03 -1.33 16.12
N GLU A 123 -3.52 -0.34 16.86
CA GLU A 123 -2.70 0.74 16.33
C GLU A 123 -1.36 0.24 15.76
N GLU A 124 -0.79 -0.82 16.34
CA GLU A 124 0.50 -1.36 15.90
C GLU A 124 0.34 -2.04 14.53
N VAL A 125 -0.70 -2.87 14.38
CA VAL A 125 -1.05 -3.51 13.11
C VAL A 125 -1.34 -2.44 12.04
N ARG A 126 -2.08 -1.38 12.39
CA ARG A 126 -2.40 -0.28 11.45
C ARG A 126 -1.16 0.47 10.98
N LYS A 127 -0.25 0.81 11.91
CA LYS A 127 1.03 1.45 11.59
C LYS A 127 1.85 0.59 10.62
N ASN A 128 1.97 -0.71 10.90
CA ASN A 128 2.76 -1.61 10.05
C ASN A 128 2.11 -1.85 8.69
N LEU A 129 0.77 -1.91 8.60
CA LEU A 129 0.06 -1.91 7.33
C LEU A 129 0.37 -0.65 6.50
N GLN A 130 0.38 0.53 7.14
CA GLN A 130 0.71 1.78 6.45
C GLN A 130 2.14 1.76 5.91
N ILE A 131 3.09 1.23 6.68
CA ILE A 131 4.48 1.05 6.24
C ILE A 131 4.51 0.12 5.01
N ALA A 132 3.87 -1.05 5.08
CA ALA A 132 3.82 -2.00 3.96
C ALA A 132 3.19 -1.39 2.70
N LEU A 133 2.11 -0.61 2.82
CA LEU A 133 1.47 0.09 1.71
C LEU A 133 2.38 1.16 1.09
N ARG A 134 3.20 1.85 1.88
CA ARG A 134 4.21 2.79 1.37
C ARG A 134 5.32 2.05 0.64
N THR A 135 5.82 0.94 1.20
CA THR A 135 6.82 0.09 0.55
C THR A 135 6.34 -0.40 -0.82
N GLN A 136 5.07 -0.78 -0.95
CA GLN A 136 4.48 -1.21 -2.23
C GLN A 136 4.46 -0.09 -3.29
N LYS A 137 4.31 1.18 -2.89
CA LYS A 137 4.24 2.33 -3.81
C LYS A 137 5.60 2.85 -4.28
N GLN A 138 6.67 2.65 -3.51
CA GLN A 138 8.00 3.18 -3.86
C GLN A 138 8.55 2.68 -5.22
N PRO A 139 8.42 1.39 -5.60
CA PRO A 139 8.85 0.92 -6.92
C PRO A 139 8.03 1.53 -8.06
N GLU A 140 6.73 1.74 -7.86
CA GLU A 140 5.81 2.38 -8.82
C GLU A 140 6.17 3.86 -9.04
N GLU A 141 6.47 4.59 -7.96
CA GLU A 141 6.87 5.99 -8.01
C GLU A 141 8.21 6.17 -8.71
N LYS A 142 9.22 5.36 -8.37
CA LYS A 142 10.52 5.38 -9.06
C LYS A 142 10.39 5.07 -10.55
N LYS A 143 9.55 4.11 -10.94
CA LYS A 143 9.29 3.78 -12.35
C LYS A 143 8.53 4.90 -13.07
N LYS A 144 7.56 5.57 -12.43
CA LYS A 144 6.85 6.72 -13.01
C LYS A 144 7.75 7.93 -13.18
N GLU A 145 8.65 8.18 -12.23
CA GLU A 145 9.62 9.26 -12.28
C GLU A 145 10.69 9.00 -13.36
N GLN A 146 11.20 7.77 -13.45
CA GLN A 146 12.11 7.35 -14.53
C GLN A 146 11.45 7.42 -15.91
N LYS A 147 10.18 7.00 -16.05
CA LYS A 147 9.43 7.15 -17.33
C LYS A 147 9.18 8.60 -17.70
N LYS A 148 9.02 9.51 -16.73
CA LYS A 148 8.96 10.97 -16.99
C LYS A 148 10.31 11.52 -17.45
N GLN A 149 11.42 11.01 -16.91
CA GLN A 149 12.78 11.41 -17.28
C GLN A 149 13.26 10.79 -18.61
N GLN A 150 12.73 9.63 -19.00
CA GLN A 150 13.09 8.90 -20.23
C GLN A 150 12.18 9.18 -21.44
N LYS A 151 11.17 10.05 -21.34
CA LYS A 151 10.48 10.51 -22.55
C LYS A 151 11.48 11.23 -23.45
N PRO A 152 11.75 10.77 -24.68
CA PRO A 152 12.60 11.50 -25.61
C PRO A 152 11.98 12.87 -25.88
N LYS A 153 12.82 13.92 -25.90
CA LYS A 153 12.52 15.16 -26.61
C LYS A 153 12.48 14.87 -28.12
N GLU A 154 11.51 14.10 -28.59
CA GLU A 154 11.22 13.94 -30.01
C GLU A 154 9.92 14.68 -30.34
N GLU A 155 10.05 16.01 -30.43
CA GLU A 155 9.32 16.81 -31.42
C GLU A 155 10.35 17.69 -32.14
N LYS A 156 11.27 17.04 -32.87
CA LYS A 156 12.03 17.67 -33.94
C LYS A 156 12.18 16.67 -35.08
N LYS A 157 11.22 16.65 -35.99
CA LYS A 157 11.48 16.31 -37.40
C LYS A 157 10.36 16.81 -38.33
N LYS A 158 10.71 17.88 -39.05
CA LYS A 158 10.43 18.21 -40.46
C LYS A 158 8.97 18.30 -40.92
N GLU A 159 8.47 19.54 -41.03
CA GLU A 159 7.64 19.98 -42.16
C GLU A 159 8.15 21.33 -42.69
N GLN A 160 8.31 21.41 -44.02
CA GLN A 160 8.64 22.62 -44.81
C GLN A 160 7.45 23.62 -44.81
N PRO A 161 7.66 24.90 -45.17
CA PRO A 161 6.81 26.00 -44.72
C PRO A 161 5.50 26.10 -45.51
N LYS A 162 4.37 26.14 -44.80
CA LYS A 162 3.07 26.66 -45.27
C LYS A 162 2.54 27.70 -44.27
N PRO A 163 1.71 28.66 -44.69
CA PRO A 163 1.56 29.96 -44.03
C PRO A 163 1.04 29.82 -42.60
N GLN A 164 1.71 30.50 -41.67
CA GLN A 164 1.39 30.46 -40.24
C GLN A 164 -0.02 31.01 -39.96
N GLN A 165 -0.94 30.14 -39.54
CA GLN A 165 -2.05 30.52 -38.68
C GLN A 165 -1.57 30.46 -37.22
N PRO A 166 -1.75 31.51 -36.39
CA PRO A 166 -1.39 31.46 -34.99
C PRO A 166 -2.39 30.59 -34.20
N LYS A 167 -1.91 29.49 -33.60
CA LYS A 167 -2.61 28.74 -32.54
C LYS A 167 -2.25 29.32 -31.15
N PRO A 168 -3.17 29.26 -30.17
CA PRO A 168 -3.21 30.20 -29.06
C PRO A 168 -2.15 29.93 -27.99
N GLN A 169 -1.32 30.94 -27.71
CA GLN A 169 -0.44 30.97 -26.54
C GLN A 169 -1.29 31.10 -25.26
N LYS A 170 -1.07 30.19 -24.30
CA LYS A 170 -1.62 30.29 -22.95
C LYS A 170 -1.10 31.57 -22.30
N SER A 171 -1.98 32.56 -22.21
CA SER A 171 -1.70 33.89 -21.71
C SER A 171 -1.38 33.86 -20.21
N LYS A 172 -0.26 34.47 -19.82
CA LYS A 172 0.04 34.88 -18.44
C LYS A 172 -0.41 36.34 -18.22
N LEU A 173 -1.58 36.71 -18.71
CA LEU A 173 -2.09 38.06 -18.61
C LEU A 173 -2.83 38.20 -17.27
N THR A 174 -2.37 39.09 -16.40
CA THR A 174 -3.08 39.39 -15.14
C THR A 174 -4.42 40.05 -15.47
N LYS A 175 -5.43 39.88 -14.61
CA LYS A 175 -6.79 40.44 -14.83
C LYS A 175 -6.78 41.92 -15.20
N LYS A 176 -5.88 42.69 -14.57
CA LYS A 176 -5.66 44.13 -14.83
C LYS A 176 -5.15 44.41 -16.25
N GLN A 177 -4.25 43.56 -16.77
CA GLN A 177 -3.74 43.69 -18.13
C GLN A 177 -4.80 43.32 -19.19
N ALA A 178 -5.68 42.35 -18.89
CA ALA A 178 -6.81 42.02 -19.76
C ALA A 178 -7.84 43.16 -19.84
N GLU A 179 -8.16 43.77 -18.69
CA GLU A 179 -9.06 44.94 -18.62
C GLU A 179 -8.49 46.16 -19.35
N GLN A 180 -7.19 46.42 -19.22
CA GLN A 180 -6.52 47.49 -19.96
C GLN A 180 -6.56 47.27 -21.48
N TYR A 181 -6.35 46.02 -21.91
CA TYR A 181 -6.39 45.68 -23.33
C TYR A 181 -7.81 45.81 -23.91
N LEU A 182 -8.83 45.36 -23.18
CA LEU A 182 -10.23 45.49 -23.57
C LEU A 182 -10.62 46.96 -23.75
N LYS A 183 -10.22 47.83 -22.81
CA LYS A 183 -10.50 49.27 -22.88
C LYS A 183 -9.82 49.94 -24.07
N ALA A 184 -8.60 49.53 -24.41
CA ALA A 184 -7.89 50.04 -25.58
C ALA A 184 -8.54 49.60 -26.91
N LEU A 185 -9.13 48.39 -26.96
CA LEU A 185 -9.87 47.91 -28.13
C LEU A 185 -11.18 48.68 -28.34
N GLU A 186 -11.95 48.90 -27.27
CA GLU A 186 -13.20 49.69 -27.34
C GLU A 186 -12.95 51.12 -27.87
N GLN A 187 -11.85 51.75 -27.46
CA GLN A 187 -11.48 53.08 -27.98
C GLN A 187 -11.17 53.04 -29.48
N LYS A 188 -10.38 52.05 -29.92
CA LYS A 188 -10.08 51.89 -31.36
C LYS A 188 -11.33 51.61 -32.18
N GLU A 189 -12.26 50.83 -31.67
CA GLU A 189 -13.53 50.57 -32.37
C GLU A 189 -14.34 51.86 -32.54
N LYS A 190 -14.47 52.68 -31.49
CA LYS A 190 -15.15 53.98 -31.58
C LYS A 190 -14.50 54.90 -32.60
N GLU A 191 -13.17 55.02 -32.58
CA GLU A 191 -12.43 55.82 -33.57
C GLU A 191 -12.64 55.32 -35.01
N LEU A 192 -12.71 54.00 -35.20
CA LEU A 192 -13.01 53.39 -36.49
C LEU A 192 -14.44 53.67 -36.94
N GLN A 193 -15.42 53.54 -36.05
CA GLN A 193 -16.81 53.86 -36.34
C GLN A 193 -16.97 55.34 -36.73
N GLU A 194 -16.32 56.26 -36.02
CA GLU A 194 -16.31 57.68 -36.38
C GLU A 194 -15.66 57.91 -37.76
N LYS A 195 -14.54 57.24 -38.06
CA LYS A 195 -13.88 57.34 -39.37
C LYS A 195 -14.74 56.77 -40.50
N VAL A 196 -15.45 55.68 -40.25
CA VAL A 196 -16.35 55.06 -41.23
C VAL A 196 -17.54 55.99 -41.47
N GLN A 197 -18.17 56.52 -40.43
CA GLN A 197 -19.27 57.48 -40.57
C GLN A 197 -18.85 58.75 -41.31
N LYS A 198 -17.64 59.26 -41.06
CA LYS A 198 -17.08 60.39 -41.83
C LYS A 198 -16.82 60.06 -43.30
N LYS A 199 -16.49 58.81 -43.63
CA LYS A 199 -16.27 58.37 -45.03
C LYS A 199 -17.56 58.06 -45.78
N THR A 200 -18.61 57.60 -45.12
CA THR A 200 -19.90 57.25 -45.75
C THR A 200 -20.86 58.44 -45.89
N GLY A 201 -20.50 59.63 -45.38
CA GLY A 201 -21.33 60.83 -45.41
C GLY A 201 -21.08 61.81 -46.56
N ALA A 202 -20.16 61.56 -47.48
CA ALA A 202 -19.89 62.46 -48.60
C ALA A 202 -20.71 62.07 -49.86
N PRO A 203 -21.59 62.93 -50.39
CA PRO A 203 -22.36 62.62 -51.59
C PRO A 203 -21.46 62.64 -52.83
N ASN A 204 -21.52 61.54 -53.59
CA ASN A 204 -20.75 61.30 -54.80
C ASN A 204 -21.27 62.20 -55.93
N GLN A 205 -20.52 63.23 -56.35
CA GLN A 205 -20.76 63.88 -57.64
C GLN A 205 -20.04 63.08 -58.74
N PRO A 206 -20.71 62.72 -59.84
CA PRO A 206 -20.07 62.03 -60.95
C PRO A 206 -19.35 63.05 -61.85
N GLU A 207 -18.02 62.90 -61.99
CA GLU A 207 -17.25 63.58 -63.04
C GLU A 207 -17.66 63.03 -64.41
N LYS A 208 -18.01 63.94 -65.32
CA LYS A 208 -18.36 63.67 -66.71
C LYS A 208 -17.09 63.48 -67.53
N ASP A 209 -16.96 62.33 -68.18
CA ASP A 209 -16.07 62.13 -69.31
C ASP A 209 -16.80 62.49 -70.61
N TRP A 210 -16.67 63.75 -71.03
CA TRP A 210 -16.53 64.23 -72.41
C TRP A 210 -16.28 65.74 -72.43
#